data_AF-A0A953B7K9-F1
#
_entry.id   AF-A0A953B7K9-F1
#
_cell.length_a   1.000
_cell.length_b   1.000
_cell.length_c   1.000
_cell.angle_alpha   90.00
_cell.angle_beta   90.00
_cell.angle_gamma   90.00
#
_symmetry.space_group_name_H-M   'P 1'
#
loop_
_entity.id
_entity.type
_entity.pdbx_description
1 polymer ?
#
loop_
_entity_poly.entity_id
_entity_poly.type
_entity_poly.pdbx_seq_one_letter_code
_entity_poly.pdbx_strand_id
1 'polypeptide(L)'
;MMTALVSGCDRQDIGTSADQRPASVAQSTIPSSPDSTTPPWVVDPTEPGTNVPPVGRSLFDFLITNDVNGKKVYDIPFPFSALLVRIESRLHSERAPPVLKRLLIPVNRSLQRRAGDGAFFTYPRAVLAVDTEGDSTLSLSGMHLKDRLFIGYHEKTAVLEVISYNEAAGRFEFQIVSDYRADGTPIVRYANRALCTACHQNQSPIFSRPMWDETNVNHKIAALLIHQRRPYHGFPIRQGVGTLQAFDDATDRANDISLAQLLWREGCEQAGRPEQSIRCRAELIEWVLRYAMSKRLVQDWQTAEAGIEPPSFLAAWLARWRHGLAIPNPDIPNRNPFRYVAVSEFPGLSEVEATALEGREPRSLFRGPHEPTLPREPLEVWTIPDTPQTLERVLASFAQFFTRADLDRLNRLVHRQPERLKHVVNAMAQETLIGRTDVFADQPFRRVTVLTALDQQLGAPAVARCCLDDHGMPPPVDDEVASHPSPGAAHEASLIGDHKTFHQYCGACHHGEDSFPPNFLHGSPAEIKANLTQCADRIFVRLRMWDIAGPEQLEAPMPPAMHLLHHRVSLDQWKSHPDLQMLRKEAVAAIQRKRGATFAPEDLLRQDYDTLPACLTPSRELTEAAGAHHG
;
A
#
# COMPACT_ATOMS: atom_id res chain seq x y z
N MET A 1 -50.99 -29.24 -39.96
CA MET A 1 -50.27 -29.55 -41.21
C MET A 1 -49.16 -28.51 -41.33
N MET A 2 -47.87 -28.75 -41.11
CA MET A 2 -47.00 -29.92 -40.89
C MET A 2 -46.33 -29.76 -39.51
N THR A 3 -46.29 -30.76 -38.60
CA THR A 3 -45.25 -31.81 -38.44
C THR A 3 -43.80 -31.29 -38.57
N ALA A 4 -42.81 -31.63 -37.75
CA ALA A 4 -42.62 -32.35 -36.47
C ALA A 4 -41.07 -32.32 -36.24
N LEU A 5 -40.48 -32.27 -35.05
CA LEU A 5 -40.09 -33.37 -34.12
C LEU A 5 -39.20 -32.67 -33.03
N VAL A 6 -39.38 -32.81 -31.70
CA VAL A 6 -39.30 -33.99 -30.80
C VAL A 6 -37.86 -34.56 -30.78
N SER A 7 -37.12 -34.68 -29.68
CA SER A 7 -37.36 -35.28 -28.33
C SER A 7 -36.57 -34.51 -27.25
N GLY A 8 -36.98 -34.39 -25.98
CA GLY A 8 -37.37 -35.46 -25.03
C GLY A 8 -36.10 -35.86 -24.22
N CYS A 9 -36.08 -36.03 -22.90
CA CYS A 9 -37.12 -36.37 -21.95
C CYS A 9 -36.71 -36.05 -20.49
N ASP A 10 -37.76 -35.93 -19.67
CA ASP A 10 -37.98 -36.35 -18.29
C ASP A 10 -36.97 -36.02 -17.17
N ARG A 11 -37.33 -35.43 -16.02
CA ARG A 11 -38.43 -35.55 -15.02
C ARG A 11 -37.94 -36.32 -13.78
N GLN A 12 -38.29 -35.75 -12.62
CA GLN A 12 -38.24 -36.28 -11.25
C GLN A 12 -36.88 -36.20 -10.56
N ASP A 13 -36.75 -35.87 -9.28
CA ASP A 13 -37.60 -35.27 -8.24
C ASP A 13 -36.65 -35.05 -7.04
N ILE A 14 -37.18 -34.43 -5.98
CA ILE A 14 -36.69 -34.45 -4.59
C ILE A 14 -35.69 -33.35 -4.25
N GLY A 15 -36.23 -32.32 -3.60
CA GLY A 15 -35.44 -31.29 -2.96
C GLY A 15 -34.89 -31.71 -1.61
N THR A 16 -33.96 -30.90 -1.13
CA THR A 16 -33.80 -30.56 0.28
C THR A 16 -33.18 -29.18 0.36
N SER A 17 -33.89 -28.30 1.05
CA SER A 17 -33.39 -27.04 1.60
C SER A 17 -32.18 -27.33 2.49
N ALA A 18 -31.03 -26.70 2.19
CA ALA A 18 -29.89 -26.64 3.10
C ALA A 18 -29.17 -25.29 2.96
N ASP A 19 -29.08 -24.60 4.09
CA ASP A 19 -28.19 -23.51 4.49
C ASP A 19 -27.03 -23.21 3.52
N GLN A 20 -27.08 -22.04 2.89
CA GLN A 20 -25.90 -21.41 2.32
C GLN A 20 -25.15 -20.67 3.45
N ARG A 21 -24.19 -21.36 4.07
CA ARG A 21 -23.07 -20.69 4.74
C ARG A 21 -22.10 -20.16 3.69
N PRO A 22 -21.57 -18.94 3.82
CA PRO A 22 -20.51 -18.47 2.94
C PRO A 22 -19.25 -19.31 3.15
N ALA A 23 -18.71 -19.85 2.06
CA ALA A 23 -17.46 -20.60 2.06
C ALA A 23 -16.31 -19.67 2.48
N SER A 24 -15.50 -20.10 3.45
CA SER A 24 -14.28 -19.40 3.83
C SER A 24 -13.32 -19.42 2.64
N VAL A 25 -12.98 -18.24 2.12
CA VAL A 25 -11.86 -18.08 1.19
C VAL A 25 -10.59 -18.22 2.04
N ALA A 26 -10.17 -19.46 2.24
CA ALA A 26 -8.83 -19.76 2.71
C ALA A 26 -7.87 -19.29 1.60
N GLN A 27 -7.00 -18.33 1.94
CA GLN A 27 -5.77 -18.14 1.19
C GLN A 27 -5.06 -19.49 1.17
N SER A 28 -4.93 -20.10 0.00
CA SER A 28 -4.11 -21.30 -0.19
C SER A 28 -2.66 -20.91 0.04
N THR A 29 -2.23 -20.92 1.29
CA THR A 29 -0.81 -21.01 1.64
C THR A 29 -0.36 -22.39 1.15
N ILE A 30 0.42 -22.41 0.07
CA ILE A 30 1.14 -23.62 -0.34
C ILE A 30 1.93 -24.07 0.90
N PRO A 31 1.75 -25.30 1.41
CA PRO A 31 2.60 -25.79 2.47
C PRO A 31 4.04 -25.76 1.95
N SER A 32 4.89 -24.97 2.62
CA SER A 32 6.32 -24.91 2.34
C SER A 32 6.86 -26.34 2.30
N SER A 33 7.45 -26.72 1.17
CA SER A 33 8.09 -28.03 1.03
C SER A 33 9.10 -28.19 2.17
N PRO A 34 9.10 -29.30 2.92
CA PRO A 34 9.95 -29.48 4.10
C PRO A 34 11.46 -29.42 3.82
N ASP A 35 11.86 -29.36 2.54
CA ASP A 35 13.26 -29.26 2.08
C ASP A 35 13.69 -27.85 1.62
N SER A 36 12.83 -26.83 1.69
CA SER A 36 13.25 -25.46 1.35
C SER A 36 14.12 -24.87 2.46
N THR A 37 15.40 -24.64 2.17
CA THR A 37 16.33 -23.92 3.07
C THR A 37 16.14 -22.41 3.07
N THR A 38 15.29 -21.88 2.17
CA THR A 38 15.02 -20.44 2.07
C THR A 38 13.91 -20.04 3.05
N PRO A 39 14.14 -19.04 3.92
CA PRO A 39 13.11 -18.54 4.81
C PRO A 39 11.90 -18.03 4.03
N PRO A 40 10.66 -18.43 4.35
CA PRO A 40 9.48 -17.86 3.72
C PRO A 40 9.33 -16.39 4.07
N TRP A 41 8.76 -15.62 3.15
CA TRP A 41 8.46 -14.20 3.35
C TRP A 41 7.25 -14.02 4.27
N VAL A 42 7.31 -13.00 5.11
CA VAL A 42 6.13 -12.60 5.90
C VAL A 42 4.97 -12.16 5.01
N VAL A 43 5.31 -11.46 3.94
CA VAL A 43 4.40 -11.06 2.87
C VAL A 43 5.09 -11.40 1.56
N ASP A 44 4.47 -12.25 0.75
CA ASP A 44 5.01 -12.55 -0.58
C ASP A 44 4.80 -11.31 -1.49
N PRO A 45 5.88 -10.65 -1.95
CA PRO A 45 5.78 -9.46 -2.77
C PRO A 45 5.28 -9.76 -4.19
N THR A 46 5.21 -11.04 -4.59
CA THR A 46 4.72 -11.50 -5.89
C THR A 46 3.24 -11.89 -5.87
N GLU A 47 2.60 -11.93 -4.70
CA GLU A 47 1.19 -12.28 -4.54
C GLU A 47 0.36 -11.08 -4.03
N PRO A 48 -0.08 -10.17 -4.93
CA PRO A 48 -0.73 -8.91 -4.54
C PRO A 48 -2.08 -9.10 -3.83
N GLY A 49 -2.78 -10.23 -4.03
CA GLY A 49 -4.14 -10.45 -3.55
C GLY A 49 -5.21 -9.64 -4.33
N THR A 50 -6.46 -9.69 -3.85
CA THR A 50 -7.61 -9.02 -4.50
C THR A 50 -7.63 -7.51 -4.30
N ASN A 51 -7.94 -6.74 -5.35
CA ASN A 51 -8.03 -5.27 -5.30
C ASN A 51 -8.97 -4.77 -4.19
N VAL A 52 -10.21 -5.26 -4.20
CA VAL A 52 -11.19 -4.98 -3.14
C VAL A 52 -10.97 -5.87 -1.92
N PRO A 53 -11.27 -5.37 -0.71
CA PRO A 53 -11.16 -6.13 0.52
C PRO A 53 -12.13 -7.31 0.50
N PRO A 54 -11.68 -8.53 0.89
CA PRO A 54 -12.58 -9.67 1.00
C PRO A 54 -13.57 -9.52 2.16
N VAL A 55 -13.24 -8.70 3.16
CA VAL A 55 -14.07 -8.41 4.34
C VAL A 55 -13.73 -7.02 4.91
N GLY A 56 -14.74 -6.34 5.45
CA GLY A 56 -14.63 -5.02 6.05
C GLY A 56 -14.06 -3.96 5.11
N ARG A 57 -13.56 -2.86 5.68
CA ARG A 57 -13.12 -1.67 4.96
C ARG A 57 -11.86 -1.05 5.53
N SER A 58 -11.17 -0.26 4.72
CA SER A 58 -10.03 0.54 5.18
C SER A 58 -10.47 1.59 6.21
N LEU A 59 -9.59 1.98 7.13
CA LEU A 59 -9.87 3.07 8.07
C LEU A 59 -10.17 4.39 7.36
N PHE A 60 -9.64 4.60 6.15
CA PHE A 60 -9.96 5.77 5.34
C PHE A 60 -11.45 5.80 4.93
N ASP A 61 -12.06 4.67 4.56
CA ASP A 61 -13.51 4.61 4.27
C ASP A 61 -14.34 5.07 5.46
N PHE A 62 -14.00 4.58 6.66
CA PHE A 62 -14.65 5.00 7.90
C PHE A 62 -14.44 6.48 8.20
N LEU A 63 -13.28 7.04 7.83
CA LEU A 63 -12.92 8.42 8.11
C LEU A 63 -13.74 9.41 7.26
N ILE A 64 -13.99 9.04 6.00
CA ILE A 64 -14.68 9.89 5.02
C ILE A 64 -16.17 9.59 4.92
N THR A 65 -16.67 8.55 5.59
CA THR A 65 -18.09 8.24 5.57
C THR A 65 -18.84 9.11 6.58
N ASN A 66 -19.87 9.81 6.11
CA ASN A 66 -20.80 10.57 6.93
C ASN A 66 -22.24 10.07 6.73
N ASP A 67 -23.07 10.25 7.75
CA ASP A 67 -24.51 10.01 7.66
C ASP A 67 -25.20 11.28 7.17
N VAL A 68 -25.88 11.20 6.02
CA VAL A 68 -26.69 12.27 5.46
C VAL A 68 -28.11 11.73 5.28
N ASN A 69 -29.05 12.22 6.09
CA ASN A 69 -30.46 11.82 6.08
C ASN A 69 -30.67 10.29 6.25
N GLY A 70 -29.90 9.65 7.13
CA GLY A 70 -29.98 8.21 7.40
C GLY A 70 -29.28 7.34 6.35
N LYS A 71 -28.58 7.94 5.40
CA LYS A 71 -27.78 7.25 4.38
C LYS A 71 -26.30 7.57 4.58
N LYS A 72 -25.48 6.54 4.75
CA LYS A 72 -24.02 6.69 4.75
C LYS A 72 -23.52 6.97 3.34
N VAL A 73 -22.76 8.04 3.19
CA VAL A 73 -22.16 8.49 1.92
C VAL A 73 -20.70 8.86 2.15
N TYR A 74 -19.86 8.71 1.12
CA TYR A 74 -18.53 9.29 1.14
C TYR A 74 -18.63 10.80 1.00
N ASP A 75 -18.02 11.50 1.95
CA ASP A 75 -17.86 12.94 1.99
C ASP A 75 -16.37 13.22 2.20
N ILE A 76 -15.67 13.64 1.16
CA ILE A 76 -14.24 13.97 1.23
C ILE A 76 -14.10 15.49 1.20
N PRO A 77 -13.60 16.12 2.27
CA PRO A 77 -13.46 17.57 2.30
C PRO A 77 -12.48 18.05 1.25
N PHE A 78 -12.84 19.14 0.57
CA PHE A 78 -11.95 19.92 -0.28
C PHE A 78 -11.92 21.36 0.25
N PRO A 79 -10.78 22.09 0.20
CA PRO A 79 -9.47 21.71 -0.35
C PRO A 79 -8.69 20.72 0.53
N PHE A 80 -7.51 20.26 0.08
CA PHE A 80 -6.66 19.30 0.81
C PHE A 80 -6.44 19.64 2.28
N SER A 81 -6.29 20.92 2.62
CA SER A 81 -6.18 21.39 4.01
C SER A 81 -7.41 21.06 4.87
N ALA A 82 -8.62 21.00 4.30
CA ALA A 82 -9.82 20.61 5.03
C ALA A 82 -9.83 19.10 5.34
N LEU A 83 -9.29 18.27 4.45
CA LEU A 83 -9.09 16.85 4.73
C LEU A 83 -8.06 16.65 5.86
N LEU A 84 -6.99 17.45 5.90
CA LEU A 84 -6.03 17.42 7.02
C LEU A 84 -6.71 17.73 8.36
N VAL A 85 -7.56 18.76 8.40
CA VAL A 85 -8.33 19.12 9.61
C VAL A 85 -9.25 17.97 10.03
N ARG A 86 -9.92 17.31 9.07
CA ARG A 86 -10.75 16.13 9.37
C ARG A 86 -9.94 15.00 9.98
N ILE A 87 -8.74 14.72 9.47
CA ILE A 87 -7.84 13.72 10.05
C ILE A 87 -7.40 14.14 11.46
N GLU A 88 -6.96 15.38 11.65
CA GLU A 88 -6.49 15.89 12.96
C GLU A 88 -7.58 15.88 14.02
N SER A 89 -8.84 16.11 13.65
CA SER A 89 -9.98 16.01 14.57
C SER A 89 -10.17 14.61 15.18
N ARG A 90 -9.56 13.57 14.58
CA ARG A 90 -9.54 12.20 15.13
C ARG A 90 -8.35 11.95 16.05
N LEU A 91 -7.36 12.84 16.06
CA LEU A 91 -6.14 12.69 16.83
C LEU A 91 -6.15 13.56 18.09
N HIS A 92 -6.68 14.77 18.03
CA HIS A 92 -6.73 15.61 19.21
C HIS A 92 -7.91 16.57 19.19
N SER A 93 -8.21 17.15 20.34
CA SER A 93 -9.16 18.28 20.39
C SER A 93 -8.66 19.46 19.55
N GLU A 94 -9.58 20.28 19.03
CA GLU A 94 -9.28 21.42 18.13
C GLU A 94 -8.30 22.46 18.71
N ARG A 95 -8.03 22.42 20.03
CA ARG A 95 -7.14 23.36 20.72
C ARG A 95 -5.67 22.93 20.74
N ALA A 96 -5.34 21.73 20.29
CA ALA A 96 -3.96 21.25 20.27
C ALA A 96 -3.24 21.64 18.95
N PRO A 97 -1.91 21.85 18.99
CA PRO A 97 -1.13 22.09 17.77
C PRO A 97 -1.24 20.91 16.79
N PRO A 98 -1.22 21.16 15.46
CA PRO A 98 -1.18 20.12 14.44
C PRO A 98 -0.08 19.08 14.70
N VAL A 99 -0.44 17.80 14.72
CA VAL A 99 0.50 16.69 15.00
C VAL A 99 0.85 15.87 13.76
N LEU A 100 0.11 16.03 12.66
CA LEU A 100 0.33 15.24 11.45
C LEU A 100 1.72 15.49 10.84
N LYS A 101 2.41 14.40 10.49
CA LYS A 101 3.66 14.48 9.74
C LYS A 101 3.35 14.73 8.28
N ARG A 102 4.04 15.71 7.71
CA ARG A 102 3.73 16.31 6.42
C ARG A 102 5.04 16.64 5.71
N LEU A 103 5.21 16.17 4.48
CA LEU A 103 6.37 16.43 3.63
C LEU A 103 5.93 16.85 2.23
N LEU A 104 6.75 17.69 1.61
CA LEU A 104 6.66 18.05 0.20
C LEU A 104 7.79 17.37 -0.56
N ILE A 105 7.46 16.70 -1.66
CA ILE A 105 8.38 15.94 -2.51
C ILE A 105 8.23 16.43 -3.96
N PRO A 106 8.99 17.46 -4.38
CA PRO A 106 8.92 17.99 -5.75
C PRO A 106 9.29 16.95 -6.80
N VAL A 107 10.48 16.36 -6.65
CA VAL A 107 11.01 15.33 -7.56
C VAL A 107 10.70 13.97 -6.93
N ASN A 108 9.43 13.56 -6.98
CA ASN A 108 8.95 12.33 -6.34
C ASN A 108 9.20 11.08 -7.19
N ARG A 109 8.89 9.88 -6.68
CA ARG A 109 9.00 8.60 -7.42
C ARG A 109 7.66 7.90 -7.63
N SER A 110 6.55 8.58 -7.36
CA SER A 110 5.20 8.02 -7.52
C SER A 110 4.88 7.76 -9.00
N LEU A 111 3.73 7.12 -9.25
CA LEU A 111 3.19 6.98 -10.60
C LEU A 111 2.98 8.34 -11.28
N GLN A 112 2.72 9.37 -10.48
CA GLN A 112 2.44 10.74 -10.89
C GLN A 112 3.71 11.61 -10.96
N ARG A 113 4.92 11.01 -10.94
CA ARG A 113 6.22 11.73 -10.91
C ARG A 113 6.46 12.70 -12.06
N ARG A 114 5.69 12.61 -13.15
CA ARG A 114 5.75 13.51 -14.31
C ARG A 114 4.55 14.44 -14.44
N ALA A 115 3.59 14.39 -13.52
CA ALA A 115 2.37 15.19 -13.61
C ALA A 115 2.60 16.70 -13.45
N GLY A 116 3.72 17.09 -12.84
CA GLY A 116 4.15 18.49 -12.77
C GLY A 116 4.69 19.06 -14.09
N ASP A 117 5.03 18.21 -15.07
CA ASP A 117 5.57 18.60 -16.39
C ASP A 117 6.65 19.69 -16.31
N GLY A 118 7.71 19.42 -15.54
CA GLY A 118 8.81 20.39 -15.27
C GLY A 118 8.54 21.35 -14.12
N ALA A 119 7.28 21.66 -13.79
CA ALA A 119 6.90 22.56 -12.69
C ALA A 119 6.89 21.87 -11.30
N PHE A 120 7.91 21.04 -11.02
CA PHE A 120 7.97 20.17 -9.84
C PHE A 120 7.90 20.91 -8.50
N PHE A 121 8.49 22.11 -8.42
CA PHE A 121 8.50 22.91 -7.20
C PHE A 121 7.24 23.77 -7.05
N THR A 122 6.58 24.10 -8.16
CA THR A 122 5.26 24.73 -8.13
C THR A 122 4.22 23.73 -7.63
N TYR A 123 4.24 22.49 -8.14
CA TYR A 123 3.28 21.43 -7.83
C TYR A 123 3.97 20.20 -7.22
N PRO A 124 4.58 20.31 -6.02
CA PRO A 124 5.22 19.18 -5.38
C PRO A 124 4.17 18.16 -4.91
N ARG A 125 4.56 16.89 -4.85
CA ARG A 125 3.72 15.89 -4.20
C ARG A 125 3.66 16.17 -2.70
N ALA A 126 2.46 16.30 -2.16
CA ALA A 126 2.25 16.46 -0.72
C ALA A 126 1.99 15.08 -0.10
N VAL A 127 2.75 14.70 0.92
CA VAL A 127 2.63 13.39 1.57
C VAL A 127 2.43 13.56 3.07
N LEU A 128 1.51 12.81 3.65
CA LEU A 128 1.31 12.74 5.09
C LEU A 128 1.37 11.31 5.62
N ALA A 129 1.75 11.20 6.89
CA ALA A 129 1.66 10.00 7.69
C ALA A 129 1.08 10.34 9.07
N VAL A 130 0.27 9.45 9.61
CA VAL A 130 -0.21 9.55 11.00
C VAL A 130 0.75 8.75 11.89
N ASP A 131 1.60 9.40 12.67
CA ASP A 131 2.58 8.75 13.58
C ASP A 131 2.19 8.88 15.07
N THR A 132 1.09 9.59 15.34
CA THR A 132 0.64 9.95 16.68
C THR A 132 -0.68 9.27 17.02
N GLU A 133 -0.79 8.81 18.26
CA GLU A 133 -2.06 8.31 18.80
C GLU A 133 -3.02 9.48 19.04
N GLY A 134 -4.30 9.16 19.08
CA GLY A 134 -5.29 10.12 19.53
C GLY A 134 -5.16 10.48 21.02
N ASP A 135 -5.75 11.60 21.41
CA ASP A 135 -6.01 11.93 22.80
C ASP A 135 -6.84 10.80 23.45
N SER A 136 -6.65 10.57 24.75
CA SER A 136 -7.19 9.38 25.43
C SER A 136 -8.71 9.20 25.28
N THR A 137 -9.47 10.29 25.23
CA THR A 137 -10.93 10.26 25.01
C THR A 137 -11.30 9.84 23.59
N LEU A 138 -10.55 10.31 22.59
CA LEU A 138 -10.75 9.97 21.18
C LEU A 138 -10.24 8.56 20.86
N SER A 139 -9.12 8.12 21.44
CA SER A 139 -8.56 6.78 21.20
C SER A 139 -9.38 5.62 21.76
N LEU A 140 -10.13 5.84 22.85
CA LEU A 140 -10.92 4.78 23.48
C LEU A 140 -12.10 4.30 22.63
N SER A 141 -12.81 5.22 21.97
CA SER A 141 -13.94 4.93 21.10
C SER A 141 -13.63 5.07 19.61
N GLY A 142 -12.53 5.76 19.29
CA GLY A 142 -12.18 6.17 17.94
C GLY A 142 -11.26 5.21 17.21
N MET A 143 -10.96 5.66 16.01
CA MET A 143 -10.12 4.99 15.03
C MET A 143 -8.65 5.00 15.46
N HIS A 144 -7.97 3.86 15.39
CA HIS A 144 -6.52 3.80 15.58
C HIS A 144 -5.82 4.12 14.26
N LEU A 145 -5.55 5.40 14.01
CA LEU A 145 -4.94 5.86 12.75
C LEU A 145 -3.42 5.79 12.74
N LYS A 146 -2.80 5.77 13.92
CA LYS A 146 -1.35 5.76 14.06
C LYS A 146 -0.73 4.56 13.33
N ASP A 147 0.24 4.87 12.47
CA ASP A 147 0.99 3.96 11.61
C ASP A 147 0.08 3.16 10.65
N ARG A 148 -1.15 3.64 10.42
CA ARG A 148 -2.20 2.93 9.67
C ARG A 148 -2.86 3.76 8.58
N LEU A 149 -2.49 5.05 8.45
CA LEU A 149 -3.00 5.92 7.40
C LEU A 149 -1.88 6.80 6.83
N PHE A 150 -1.71 6.70 5.52
CA PHE A 150 -0.75 7.44 4.72
C PHE A 150 -1.47 7.96 3.47
N ILE A 151 -1.24 9.22 3.12
CA ILE A 151 -1.88 9.83 1.96
C ILE A 151 -0.86 10.63 1.17
N GLY A 152 -0.83 10.44 -0.14
CA GLY A 152 -0.10 11.29 -1.06
C GLY A 152 -1.05 12.00 -2.02
N TYR A 153 -0.90 13.31 -2.16
CA TYR A 153 -1.70 14.17 -3.03
C TYR A 153 -0.82 14.81 -4.11
N HIS A 154 -1.32 14.83 -5.35
CA HIS A 154 -0.72 15.61 -6.43
C HIS A 154 -1.75 16.56 -7.04
N GLU A 155 -1.53 17.87 -6.86
CA GLU A 155 -2.47 18.92 -7.24
C GLU A 155 -2.86 18.87 -8.73
N LYS A 156 -1.86 18.70 -9.62
CA LYS A 156 -2.10 18.70 -11.08
C LYS A 156 -2.90 17.51 -11.60
N THR A 157 -2.90 16.38 -10.90
CA THR A 157 -3.70 15.22 -11.30
C THR A 157 -5.04 15.19 -10.60
N ALA A 158 -5.26 16.03 -9.58
CA ALA A 158 -6.44 15.97 -8.72
C ALA A 158 -6.65 14.56 -8.13
N VAL A 159 -5.56 13.87 -7.76
CA VAL A 159 -5.60 12.50 -7.22
C VAL A 159 -4.99 12.40 -5.82
N LEU A 160 -5.71 11.75 -4.90
CA LEU A 160 -5.17 11.20 -3.67
C LEU A 160 -4.82 9.72 -3.87
N GLU A 161 -3.61 9.31 -3.48
CA GLU A 161 -3.24 7.92 -3.26
C GLU A 161 -3.26 7.67 -1.76
N VAL A 162 -4.04 6.68 -1.32
CA VAL A 162 -4.26 6.38 0.10
C VAL A 162 -3.83 4.95 0.38
N ILE A 163 -3.02 4.79 1.44
CA ILE A 163 -2.69 3.49 2.01
C ILE A 163 -3.26 3.48 3.42
N SER A 164 -4.23 2.60 3.66
CA SER A 164 -4.96 2.58 4.92
C SER A 164 -5.24 1.16 5.39
N TYR A 165 -5.03 0.92 6.68
CA TYR A 165 -5.23 -0.41 7.27
C TYR A 165 -6.71 -0.81 7.26
N ASN A 166 -7.01 -2.09 7.04
CA ASN A 166 -8.33 -2.69 7.22
C ASN A 166 -8.24 -3.68 8.38
N GLU A 167 -8.85 -3.32 9.51
CA GLU A 167 -8.83 -4.12 10.74
C GLU A 167 -9.48 -5.49 10.53
N ALA A 168 -10.57 -5.56 9.76
CA ALA A 168 -11.30 -6.81 9.55
C ALA A 168 -10.53 -7.79 8.67
N ALA A 169 -9.87 -7.29 7.61
CA ALA A 169 -9.08 -8.11 6.69
C ALA A 169 -7.65 -8.36 7.16
N GLY A 170 -7.14 -7.60 8.12
CA GLY A 170 -5.78 -7.72 8.64
C GLY A 170 -4.69 -7.26 7.67
N ARG A 171 -5.00 -6.36 6.73
CA ARG A 171 -4.06 -5.91 5.69
C ARG A 171 -4.23 -4.42 5.39
N PHE A 172 -3.23 -3.81 4.74
CA PHE A 172 -3.39 -2.48 4.17
C PHE A 172 -4.11 -2.55 2.82
N GLU A 173 -5.03 -1.61 2.61
CA GLU A 173 -5.71 -1.37 1.35
C GLU A 173 -5.09 -0.18 0.63
N PHE A 174 -5.12 -0.25 -0.71
CA PHE A 174 -4.67 0.81 -1.59
C PHE A 174 -5.88 1.42 -2.26
N GLN A 175 -6.05 2.73 -2.13
CA GLN A 175 -7.18 3.45 -2.71
C GLN A 175 -6.71 4.66 -3.48
N ILE A 176 -7.46 4.99 -4.52
CA ILE A 176 -7.31 6.20 -5.31
C ILE A 176 -8.58 7.03 -5.11
N VAL A 177 -8.40 8.33 -4.88
CA VAL A 177 -9.48 9.31 -4.95
C VAL A 177 -9.21 10.21 -6.14
N SER A 178 -10.00 10.06 -7.20
CA SER A 178 -9.92 10.88 -8.41
C SER A 178 -10.89 12.07 -8.35
N ASP A 179 -10.74 13.03 -9.27
CA ASP A 179 -11.51 14.28 -9.34
C ASP A 179 -11.47 15.12 -8.04
N TYR A 180 -10.36 15.02 -7.29
CA TYR A 180 -10.13 15.77 -6.05
C TYR A 180 -9.60 17.18 -6.33
N ARG A 181 -10.50 18.07 -6.76
CA ARG A 181 -10.23 19.46 -7.13
C ARG A 181 -11.42 20.38 -6.81
N ALA A 182 -11.22 21.68 -7.00
CA ALA A 182 -12.31 22.65 -6.91
C ALA A 182 -13.42 22.29 -7.90
N ASP A 183 -14.67 22.33 -7.43
CA ASP A 183 -15.89 21.94 -8.15
C ASP A 183 -15.90 20.50 -8.69
N GLY A 184 -14.94 19.66 -8.28
CA GLY A 184 -14.91 18.24 -8.58
C GLY A 184 -15.82 17.43 -7.66
N THR A 185 -16.13 16.21 -8.06
CA THR A 185 -16.85 15.22 -7.25
C THR A 185 -15.93 14.06 -6.94
N PRO A 186 -15.24 14.05 -5.78
CA PRO A 186 -14.25 13.03 -5.48
C PRO A 186 -14.82 11.60 -5.55
N ILE A 187 -14.17 10.72 -6.31
CA ILE A 187 -14.58 9.32 -6.49
C ILE A 187 -13.55 8.41 -5.85
N VAL A 188 -14.00 7.59 -4.90
CA VAL A 188 -13.15 6.62 -4.18
C VAL A 188 -13.18 5.28 -4.89
N ARG A 189 -12.01 4.76 -5.24
CA ARG A 189 -11.83 3.42 -5.82
C ARG A 189 -10.70 2.68 -5.10
N TYR A 190 -10.81 1.37 -5.01
CA TYR A 190 -9.74 0.49 -4.56
C TYR A 190 -8.83 0.22 -5.75
N ALA A 191 -7.57 0.61 -5.62
CA ALA A 191 -6.60 0.56 -6.71
C ALA A 191 -6.25 -0.88 -7.10
N ASN A 192 -5.77 -1.07 -8.34
CA ASN A 192 -5.13 -2.33 -8.72
C ASN A 192 -3.96 -2.62 -7.76
N ARG A 193 -4.06 -3.71 -7.00
CA ARG A 193 -3.03 -4.09 -6.03
C ARG A 193 -1.74 -4.51 -6.71
N ALA A 194 -1.77 -5.21 -7.84
CA ALA A 194 -0.57 -5.59 -8.58
C ALA A 194 0.22 -4.35 -9.06
N LEU A 195 -0.48 -3.27 -9.45
CA LEU A 195 0.14 -1.98 -9.76
C LEU A 195 0.79 -1.37 -8.51
N CYS A 196 0.09 -1.36 -7.38
CA CYS A 196 0.59 -0.76 -6.15
C CYS A 196 1.77 -1.54 -5.55
N THR A 197 1.68 -2.87 -5.48
CA THR A 197 2.68 -3.74 -4.86
C THR A 197 3.95 -3.91 -5.69
N ALA A 198 3.93 -3.53 -6.97
CA ALA A 198 5.15 -3.40 -7.76
C ALA A 198 6.17 -2.46 -7.08
N CYS A 199 5.69 -1.40 -6.43
CA CYS A 199 6.50 -0.52 -5.57
C CYS A 199 6.38 -0.93 -4.09
N HIS A 200 5.15 -1.11 -3.60
CA HIS A 200 4.83 -1.45 -2.21
C HIS A 200 4.95 -2.96 -1.98
N GLN A 201 6.15 -3.51 -2.17
CA GLN A 201 6.42 -4.96 -2.14
C GLN A 201 6.00 -5.62 -0.83
N ASN A 202 5.99 -4.87 0.27
CA ASN A 202 5.56 -5.35 1.59
C ASN A 202 4.04 -5.33 1.77
N GLN A 203 3.29 -4.91 0.75
CA GLN A 203 1.84 -4.64 0.78
C GLN A 203 1.45 -3.64 1.89
N SER A 204 2.33 -2.67 2.14
CA SER A 204 2.27 -1.64 3.18
C SER A 204 3.00 -0.37 2.69
N PRO A 205 2.99 0.78 3.40
CA PRO A 205 3.74 1.97 3.00
C PRO A 205 5.25 1.71 2.84
N ILE A 206 5.88 2.51 1.98
CA ILE A 206 7.32 2.50 1.72
C ILE A 206 7.81 3.95 1.67
N PHE A 207 9.02 4.21 2.15
CA PHE A 207 9.71 5.49 1.96
C PHE A 207 11.21 5.31 1.78
N SER A 208 11.89 6.42 1.44
CA SER A 208 13.34 6.40 1.33
C SER A 208 13.97 6.26 2.71
N ARG A 209 15.10 5.55 2.75
CA ARG A 209 16.01 5.52 3.91
C ARG A 209 16.33 6.92 4.45
N PRO A 210 16.73 7.03 5.72
CA PRO A 210 17.14 8.28 6.36
C PRO A 210 18.07 9.15 5.50
N MET A 211 17.93 10.47 5.66
CA MET A 211 18.35 11.59 4.78
C MET A 211 17.24 12.07 3.83
N TRP A 212 16.63 11.15 3.08
CA TRP A 212 15.54 11.40 2.12
C TRP A 212 15.63 12.76 1.40
N ASP A 213 16.66 12.92 0.57
CA ASP A 213 17.10 14.18 -0.03
C ASP A 213 16.10 14.82 -1.01
N GLU A 214 15.04 14.08 -1.39
CA GLU A 214 13.94 14.51 -2.27
C GLU A 214 12.87 15.33 -1.56
N THR A 215 12.96 15.43 -0.23
CA THR A 215 11.97 16.12 0.60
C THR A 215 12.38 17.56 0.91
N ASN A 216 11.42 18.36 1.37
CA ASN A 216 11.68 19.70 1.86
C ASN A 216 12.39 19.79 3.24
N VAL A 217 12.88 18.66 3.78
CA VAL A 217 13.90 18.67 4.84
C VAL A 217 15.27 19.04 4.25
N ASN A 218 15.50 18.75 2.97
CA ASN A 218 16.65 19.25 2.23
C ASN A 218 16.56 20.77 2.07
N HIS A 219 17.52 21.51 2.63
CA HIS A 219 17.55 22.97 2.62
C HIS A 219 17.50 23.59 1.21
N LYS A 220 18.06 22.91 0.20
CA LYS A 220 18.01 23.37 -1.20
C LYS A 220 16.58 23.27 -1.73
N ILE A 221 15.88 22.16 -1.48
CA ILE A 221 14.47 22.01 -1.85
C ILE A 221 13.60 23.05 -1.13
N ALA A 222 13.82 23.23 0.17
CA ALA A 222 13.07 24.23 0.94
C ALA A 222 13.27 25.66 0.38
N ALA A 223 14.49 26.03 -0.03
CA ALA A 223 14.76 27.33 -0.65
C ALA A 223 13.99 27.50 -1.98
N LEU A 224 13.95 26.48 -2.82
CA LEU A 224 13.21 26.49 -4.09
C LEU A 224 11.70 26.58 -3.89
N LEU A 225 11.16 25.89 -2.89
CA LEU A 225 9.74 25.97 -2.51
C LEU A 225 9.39 27.36 -1.95
N ILE A 226 10.25 27.96 -1.13
CA ILE A 226 10.06 29.34 -0.64
C ILE A 226 9.98 30.33 -1.80
N HIS A 227 10.81 30.15 -2.84
CA HIS A 227 10.81 31.04 -4.00
C HIS A 227 9.46 31.05 -4.74
N GLN A 228 8.70 29.95 -4.71
CA GLN A 228 7.39 29.86 -5.36
C GLN A 228 6.31 30.71 -4.67
N ARG A 229 6.52 31.12 -3.40
CA ARG A 229 5.57 31.91 -2.60
C ARG A 229 4.16 31.30 -2.53
N ARG A 230 4.05 29.97 -2.52
CA ARG A 230 2.77 29.25 -2.40
C ARG A 230 2.53 28.75 -0.96
N PRO A 231 1.26 28.59 -0.54
CA PRO A 231 0.92 28.11 0.79
C PRO A 231 0.99 26.58 0.96
N TYR A 232 1.10 25.82 -0.14
CA TYR A 232 1.23 24.35 -0.15
C TYR A 232 0.26 23.63 0.78
N HIS A 233 -1.03 23.97 0.73
CA HIS A 233 -2.08 23.38 1.59
C HIS A 233 -1.80 23.47 3.10
N GLY A 234 -0.99 24.46 3.53
CA GLY A 234 -0.56 24.61 4.92
C GLY A 234 0.57 23.66 5.33
N PHE A 235 1.29 23.07 4.38
CA PHE A 235 2.46 22.28 4.67
C PHE A 235 3.63 23.18 5.08
N PRO A 236 4.34 22.85 6.17
CA PRO A 236 5.55 23.59 6.57
C PRO A 236 6.64 23.39 5.52
N ILE A 237 7.19 24.49 4.97
CA ILE A 237 8.22 24.42 3.93
C ILE A 237 9.59 24.07 4.51
N ARG A 238 9.95 24.61 5.68
CA ARG A 238 11.18 24.26 6.40
C ARG A 238 10.87 23.22 7.47
N GLN A 239 11.57 22.09 7.41
CA GLN A 239 11.37 20.95 8.29
C GLN A 239 12.71 20.45 8.84
N GLY A 240 12.68 19.83 10.02
CA GLY A 240 13.86 19.20 10.62
C GLY A 240 13.91 17.70 10.36
N VAL A 241 15.08 17.10 10.60
CA VAL A 241 15.32 15.65 10.44
C VAL A 241 14.38 14.78 11.28
N GLY A 242 13.83 15.31 12.38
CA GLY A 242 12.85 14.61 13.21
C GLY A 242 11.57 14.23 12.46
N THR A 243 11.17 14.96 11.41
CA THR A 243 10.04 14.52 10.57
C THR A 243 10.42 13.29 9.76
N LEU A 244 11.65 13.22 9.23
CA LEU A 244 12.08 12.05 8.46
C LEU A 244 12.09 10.79 9.34
N GLN A 245 12.63 10.91 10.56
CA GLN A 245 12.60 9.82 11.53
C GLN A 245 11.18 9.38 11.84
N ALA A 246 10.23 10.31 11.98
CA ALA A 246 8.84 9.95 12.24
C ALA A 246 8.18 9.19 11.08
N PHE A 247 8.51 9.51 9.83
CA PHE A 247 8.03 8.76 8.66
C PHE A 247 8.67 7.36 8.58
N ASP A 248 9.97 7.27 8.83
CA ASP A 248 10.75 6.03 8.89
C ASP A 248 10.15 5.09 9.95
N ASP A 249 10.08 5.56 11.19
CA ASP A 249 9.53 4.82 12.33
C ASP A 249 8.07 4.40 12.12
N ALA A 250 7.24 5.26 11.53
CA ALA A 250 5.84 4.94 11.24
C ALA A 250 5.71 3.86 10.16
N THR A 251 6.63 3.85 9.21
CA THR A 251 6.65 2.89 8.11
C THR A 251 7.13 1.54 8.60
N ASP A 252 8.17 1.48 9.42
CA ASP A 252 8.63 0.24 10.05
C ASP A 252 7.50 -0.41 10.86
N ARG A 253 6.85 0.36 11.73
CA ARG A 253 5.72 -0.14 12.53
C ARG A 253 4.53 -0.59 11.68
N ALA A 254 4.21 0.14 10.60
CA ALA A 254 3.18 -0.26 9.65
C ALA A 254 3.51 -1.60 8.98
N ASN A 255 4.78 -1.85 8.68
CA ASN A 255 5.21 -3.10 8.05
C ASN A 255 5.24 -4.28 9.03
N ASP A 256 5.50 -4.04 10.32
CA ASP A 256 5.42 -5.04 11.39
C ASP A 256 3.99 -5.58 11.62
N ILE A 257 2.95 -4.85 11.20
CA ILE A 257 1.55 -5.30 11.34
C ILE A 257 1.32 -6.60 10.56
N SER A 258 1.88 -6.73 9.35
CA SER A 258 1.75 -7.95 8.54
C SER A 258 2.43 -9.14 9.21
N LEU A 259 3.56 -8.91 9.88
CA LEU A 259 4.22 -9.93 10.69
C LEU A 259 3.31 -10.38 11.83
N ALA A 260 2.80 -9.46 12.64
CA ALA A 260 1.90 -9.82 13.74
C ALA A 260 0.67 -10.60 13.24
N GLN A 261 0.11 -10.25 12.08
CA GLN A 261 -1.01 -10.98 11.47
C GLN A 261 -0.63 -12.39 11.01
N LEU A 262 0.54 -12.59 10.40
CA LEU A 262 1.05 -13.93 10.06
C LEU A 262 1.24 -14.78 11.32
N LEU A 263 1.88 -14.22 12.33
CA LEU A 263 2.13 -14.91 13.60
C LEU A 263 0.84 -15.27 14.33
N TRP A 264 -0.15 -14.38 14.29
CA TRP A 264 -1.48 -14.63 14.84
C TRP A 264 -2.17 -15.80 14.16
N ARG A 265 -2.23 -15.75 12.83
CA ARG A 265 -2.99 -16.70 12.03
C ARG A 265 -2.30 -18.05 11.96
N GLU A 266 -1.02 -18.05 11.61
CA GLU A 266 -0.27 -19.27 11.33
C GLU A 266 0.63 -19.72 12.48
N GLY A 267 1.14 -18.79 13.28
CA GLY A 267 2.07 -19.07 14.37
C GLY A 267 1.44 -19.84 15.53
N CYS A 268 0.11 -19.87 15.63
CA CYS A 268 -0.64 -20.70 16.57
C CYS A 268 -1.42 -21.84 15.90
N GLU A 269 -1.37 -21.96 14.58
CA GLU A 269 -2.21 -22.91 13.86
C GLU A 269 -1.71 -24.35 14.01
N GLN A 270 -2.60 -25.26 14.41
CA GLN A 270 -2.31 -26.66 14.64
C GLN A 270 -3.29 -27.53 13.86
N ALA A 271 -2.79 -28.16 12.80
CA ALA A 271 -3.60 -28.95 11.88
C ALA A 271 -4.43 -30.01 12.61
N GLY A 272 -5.75 -29.97 12.41
CA GLY A 272 -6.71 -30.90 13.00
C GLY A 272 -6.96 -30.70 14.50
N ARG A 273 -6.48 -29.60 15.09
CA ARG A 273 -6.61 -29.32 16.54
C ARG A 273 -7.00 -27.84 16.81
N PRO A 274 -8.17 -27.38 16.32
CA PRO A 274 -8.61 -25.99 16.47
C PRO A 274 -8.66 -25.52 17.93
N GLU A 275 -8.98 -26.43 18.85
CA GLU A 275 -8.97 -26.22 20.30
C GLU A 275 -7.60 -25.75 20.82
N GLN A 276 -6.51 -26.33 20.29
CA GLN A 276 -5.13 -26.00 20.70
C GLN A 276 -4.69 -24.67 20.09
N SER A 277 -5.13 -24.37 18.86
CA SER A 277 -4.88 -23.08 18.22
C SER A 277 -5.56 -21.93 18.93
N ILE A 278 -6.82 -22.09 19.34
CA ILE A 278 -7.57 -21.10 20.12
C ILE A 278 -6.87 -20.84 21.46
N ARG A 279 -6.43 -21.88 22.16
CA ARG A 279 -5.69 -21.73 23.42
C ARG A 279 -4.33 -21.06 23.24
N CYS A 280 -3.60 -21.38 22.18
CA CYS A 280 -2.33 -20.72 21.85
C CYS A 280 -2.52 -19.21 21.62
N ARG A 281 -3.53 -18.82 20.82
CA ARG A 281 -3.84 -17.40 20.58
C ARG A 281 -4.25 -16.68 21.86
N ALA A 282 -5.00 -17.34 22.74
CA ALA A 282 -5.36 -16.81 24.04
C ALA A 282 -4.13 -16.56 24.92
N GLU A 283 -3.23 -17.54 25.04
CA GLU A 283 -1.96 -17.41 25.76
C GLU A 283 -1.10 -16.26 25.20
N LEU A 284 -0.96 -16.17 23.87
CA LEU A 284 -0.24 -15.08 23.22
C LEU A 284 -0.80 -13.71 23.62
N ILE A 285 -2.12 -13.53 23.63
CA ILE A 285 -2.74 -12.26 24.06
C ILE A 285 -2.53 -11.98 25.54
N GLU A 286 -2.54 -12.99 26.41
CA GLU A 286 -2.18 -12.79 27.81
C GLU A 286 -0.75 -12.22 27.92
N TRP A 287 0.22 -12.83 27.24
CA TRP A 287 1.61 -12.36 27.22
C TRP A 287 1.74 -10.94 26.67
N VAL A 288 1.09 -10.64 25.54
CA VAL A 288 1.10 -9.30 24.92
C VAL A 288 0.54 -8.25 25.87
N LEU A 289 -0.61 -8.51 26.50
CA LEU A 289 -1.24 -7.55 27.41
C LEU A 289 -0.41 -7.35 28.69
N ARG A 290 0.17 -8.42 29.26
CA ARG A 290 1.08 -8.31 30.41
C ARG A 290 2.30 -7.47 30.07
N TYR A 291 2.95 -7.74 28.93
CA TYR A 291 4.09 -6.96 28.43
C TYR A 291 3.73 -5.49 28.20
N ALA A 292 2.62 -5.23 27.51
CA ALA A 292 2.19 -3.87 27.17
C ALA A 292 1.87 -3.04 28.42
N MET A 293 1.35 -3.67 29.49
CA MET A 293 1.04 -3.00 30.77
C MET A 293 2.25 -2.92 31.73
N SER A 294 3.26 -3.79 31.61
CA SER A 294 4.43 -3.85 32.51
C SER A 294 5.51 -2.79 32.24
N LYS A 295 5.16 -1.67 31.59
CA LYS A 295 6.11 -0.72 30.99
C LYS A 295 7.05 -1.39 29.95
N ARG A 296 6.57 -2.43 29.25
CA ARG A 296 7.33 -3.16 28.22
C ARG A 296 8.58 -3.85 28.76
N LEU A 297 8.53 -4.29 30.01
CA LEU A 297 9.55 -5.16 30.57
C LEU A 297 9.11 -6.61 30.33
N VAL A 298 9.91 -7.34 29.55
CA VAL A 298 9.76 -8.79 29.42
C VAL A 298 10.29 -9.42 30.71
N GLN A 299 9.44 -10.22 31.36
CA GLN A 299 9.93 -11.11 32.42
C GLN A 299 10.80 -12.17 31.77
N ASP A 300 12.03 -12.32 32.24
CA ASP A 300 12.95 -13.31 31.72
C ASP A 300 12.42 -14.72 32.05
N TRP A 301 11.85 -15.38 31.05
CA TRP A 301 11.35 -16.75 31.18
C TRP A 301 12.47 -17.78 31.25
N GLN A 302 13.72 -17.39 30.94
CA GLN A 302 14.91 -18.26 31.03
C GLN A 302 15.55 -18.21 32.42
N THR A 303 15.43 -17.09 33.14
CA THR A 303 16.03 -16.92 34.49
C THR A 303 15.01 -16.78 35.62
N ALA A 304 13.71 -16.67 35.32
CA ALA A 304 12.67 -16.65 36.34
C ALA A 304 12.70 -17.93 37.21
N GLU A 305 12.52 -17.73 38.52
CA GLU A 305 12.33 -18.78 39.51
C GLU A 305 11.42 -19.90 38.96
N ALA A 306 11.87 -21.16 39.13
CA ALA A 306 11.25 -22.37 38.59
C ALA A 306 9.72 -22.30 38.47
N GLY A 307 9.18 -22.16 37.24
CA GLY A 307 7.74 -22.29 36.99
C GLY A 307 7.11 -21.48 35.85
N ILE A 308 7.82 -20.59 35.14
CA ILE A 308 7.28 -19.91 33.95
C ILE A 308 7.69 -20.69 32.69
N GLU A 309 6.75 -21.42 32.11
CA GLU A 309 6.94 -22.11 30.83
C GLU A 309 7.07 -21.11 29.67
N PRO A 310 7.88 -21.41 28.64
CA PRO A 310 7.94 -20.59 27.43
C PRO A 310 6.56 -20.52 26.75
N PRO A 311 6.21 -19.40 26.11
CA PRO A 311 4.95 -19.28 25.38
C PRO A 311 4.76 -20.40 24.36
N SER A 312 3.59 -21.07 24.36
CA SER A 312 3.35 -22.23 23.47
C SER A 312 3.48 -21.91 21.97
N PHE A 313 3.25 -20.66 21.56
CA PHE A 313 3.42 -20.23 20.17
C PHE A 313 4.88 -20.34 19.69
N LEU A 314 5.88 -20.30 20.59
CA LEU A 314 7.30 -20.45 20.21
C LEU A 314 7.59 -21.85 19.66
N ALA A 315 6.98 -22.89 20.24
CA ALA A 315 7.12 -24.26 19.75
C ALA A 315 6.48 -24.43 18.37
N ALA A 316 5.34 -23.78 18.14
CA ALA A 316 4.66 -23.79 16.85
C ALA A 316 5.47 -23.02 15.78
N TRP A 317 6.06 -21.89 16.13
CA TRP A 317 7.01 -21.19 15.26
C TRP A 317 8.18 -22.10 14.87
N LEU A 318 8.85 -22.71 15.86
CA LEU A 318 9.96 -23.65 15.64
C LEU A 318 9.62 -24.75 14.65
N ALA A 319 8.41 -25.31 14.77
CA ALA A 319 7.96 -26.38 13.89
C ALA A 319 7.75 -25.89 12.44
N ARG A 320 7.18 -24.70 12.26
CA ARG A 320 6.72 -24.17 10.97
C ARG A 320 7.80 -23.41 10.19
N TRP A 321 8.61 -22.61 10.87
CA TRP A 321 9.59 -21.70 10.27
C TRP A 321 10.98 -21.95 10.83
N ARG A 322 11.50 -23.18 10.64
CA ARG A 322 12.82 -23.62 11.15
C ARG A 322 13.98 -22.74 10.69
N HIS A 323 13.87 -22.17 9.49
CA HIS A 323 14.88 -21.29 8.90
C HIS A 323 14.60 -19.79 9.15
N GLY A 324 13.59 -19.46 9.94
CA GLY A 324 13.15 -18.10 10.21
C GLY A 324 12.15 -17.57 9.20
N LEU A 325 11.81 -16.29 9.34
CA LEU A 325 10.90 -15.52 8.48
C LEU A 325 11.66 -14.37 7.82
N ALA A 326 11.59 -14.25 6.50
CA ALA A 326 12.14 -13.11 5.78
C ALA A 326 11.23 -11.89 5.96
N ILE A 327 11.74 -10.85 6.62
CA ILE A 327 11.02 -9.60 6.86
C ILE A 327 11.13 -8.71 5.62
N PRO A 328 10.00 -8.33 5.00
CA PRO A 328 9.98 -7.44 3.84
C PRO A 328 10.65 -6.09 4.13
N ASN A 329 11.38 -5.54 3.15
CA ASN A 329 12.14 -4.29 3.31
C ASN A 329 11.34 -3.08 2.83
N PRO A 330 10.83 -2.22 3.72
CA PRO A 330 10.02 -1.07 3.31
C PRO A 330 10.87 0.06 2.70
N ASP A 331 12.18 0.01 2.85
CA ASP A 331 13.06 1.08 2.42
C ASP A 331 13.30 1.10 0.92
N ILE A 332 13.36 2.30 0.35
CA ILE A 332 13.97 2.52 -0.96
C ILE A 332 15.27 3.32 -0.83
N PRO A 333 16.23 3.15 -1.77
CA PRO A 333 17.49 3.89 -1.72
C PRO A 333 17.28 5.40 -1.75
N ASN A 334 18.00 6.16 -0.92
CA ASN A 334 18.01 7.62 -0.99
C ASN A 334 18.52 8.11 -2.35
N ARG A 335 17.84 9.10 -2.93
CA ARG A 335 18.20 9.75 -4.19
C ARG A 335 18.41 11.23 -3.91
N ASN A 336 19.58 11.74 -4.23
CA ASN A 336 19.80 13.18 -4.23
C ASN A 336 19.33 13.77 -5.57
N PRO A 337 18.24 14.55 -5.62
CA PRO A 337 17.73 15.09 -6.88
C PRO A 337 18.68 16.11 -7.52
N PHE A 338 19.62 16.69 -6.76
CA PHE A 338 20.61 17.64 -7.28
C PHE A 338 21.91 17.00 -7.73
N ARG A 339 22.09 15.68 -7.55
CA ARG A 339 23.33 15.00 -7.95
C ARG A 339 23.52 14.95 -9.47
N TYR A 340 22.42 15.07 -10.23
CA TYR A 340 22.38 14.88 -11.68
C TYR A 340 21.69 16.02 -12.43
N VAL A 341 21.40 17.12 -11.72
CA VAL A 341 20.72 18.29 -12.27
C VAL A 341 21.72 19.43 -12.36
N ALA A 342 21.88 19.98 -13.56
CA ALA A 342 22.43 21.32 -13.70
C ALA A 342 21.42 22.29 -13.07
N VAL A 343 21.85 22.96 -12.01
CA VAL A 343 21.00 23.78 -11.12
C VAL A 343 20.56 25.10 -11.80
N SER A 344 20.86 25.27 -13.09
CA SER A 344 20.67 26.49 -13.89
C SER A 344 19.22 26.82 -14.25
N GLU A 345 18.23 26.01 -13.88
CA GLU A 345 16.80 26.30 -14.14
C GLU A 345 16.04 26.80 -12.91
N PHE A 346 16.73 27.06 -11.80
CA PHE A 346 16.09 27.45 -10.55
C PHE A 346 16.31 28.94 -10.23
N PRO A 347 15.31 29.83 -10.47
CA PRO A 347 15.44 31.22 -10.08
C PRO A 347 15.56 31.33 -8.55
N GLY A 348 16.62 31.98 -8.07
CA GLY A 348 16.85 32.29 -6.66
C GLY A 348 18.12 31.70 -6.01
N LEU A 349 18.98 30.99 -6.76
CA LEU A 349 20.30 30.58 -6.28
C LEU A 349 21.35 31.64 -6.65
N SER A 350 22.37 31.81 -5.80
CA SER A 350 23.33 32.92 -5.99
C SER A 350 24.14 32.75 -7.27
N GLU A 351 24.47 33.87 -7.91
CA GLU A 351 25.17 33.95 -9.21
C GLU A 351 26.52 33.19 -9.20
N VAL A 352 27.17 33.10 -8.03
CA VAL A 352 28.46 32.42 -7.83
C VAL A 352 28.33 30.88 -7.74
N GLU A 353 27.17 30.36 -7.32
CA GLU A 353 26.88 28.91 -7.32
C GLU A 353 26.48 28.40 -8.72
N ALA A 354 25.99 29.30 -9.58
CA ALA A 354 25.57 29.01 -10.95
C ALA A 354 26.77 28.83 -11.92
N THR A 355 27.82 29.66 -11.80
CA THR A 355 28.96 29.64 -12.75
C THR A 355 29.90 28.43 -12.56
N ALA A 356 29.93 27.81 -11.37
CA ALA A 356 30.76 26.63 -11.13
C ALA A 356 30.19 25.31 -11.71
N LEU A 357 28.99 25.37 -12.33
CA LEU A 357 28.22 24.21 -12.78
C LEU A 357 27.82 24.27 -14.27
N GLU A 358 28.40 25.18 -15.05
CA GLU A 358 28.17 25.26 -16.50
C GLU A 358 28.68 24.00 -17.22
N GLY A 359 27.80 23.35 -17.99
CA GLY A 359 28.23 22.62 -19.19
C GLY A 359 27.72 21.20 -19.46
N ARG A 360 26.76 20.62 -18.71
CA ARG A 360 26.11 19.33 -19.11
C ARG A 360 24.64 19.27 -18.69
N GLU A 361 23.76 19.06 -19.68
CA GLU A 361 22.30 18.91 -19.53
C GLU A 361 21.89 17.79 -18.55
N PRO A 362 20.68 17.86 -17.95
CA PRO A 362 20.13 16.76 -17.18
C PRO A 362 20.14 15.47 -18.00
N ARG A 363 20.64 14.39 -17.40
CA ARG A 363 20.41 13.03 -17.88
C ARG A 363 19.38 12.46 -16.92
N SER A 364 18.12 12.28 -17.33
CA SER A 364 16.95 11.80 -16.57
C SER A 364 17.01 11.96 -15.05
N LEU A 365 16.06 12.72 -14.51
CA LEU A 365 15.85 12.85 -13.06
C LEU A 365 15.60 11.48 -12.38
N PHE A 366 15.18 10.46 -13.13
CA PHE A 366 14.65 9.18 -12.64
C PHE A 366 15.50 7.98 -13.06
N ARG A 367 16.61 7.72 -12.35
CA ARG A 367 17.52 6.62 -12.69
C ARG A 367 17.06 5.25 -12.19
N GLY A 368 17.27 4.24 -13.04
CA GLY A 368 16.95 2.82 -12.79
C GLY A 368 17.34 2.29 -11.41
N PRO A 369 18.57 2.49 -10.90
CA PRO A 369 19.01 1.98 -9.59
C PRO A 369 18.25 2.55 -8.39
N HIS A 370 17.52 3.65 -8.56
CA HIS A 370 16.72 4.29 -7.52
C HIS A 370 15.22 4.04 -7.73
N GLU A 371 14.83 3.21 -8.68
CA GLU A 371 13.43 2.95 -8.98
C GLU A 371 12.81 2.00 -7.93
N PRO A 372 11.68 2.38 -7.29
CA PRO A 372 11.04 1.57 -6.26
C PRO A 372 10.58 0.18 -6.71
N THR A 373 10.51 -0.05 -8.02
CA THR A 373 10.05 -1.32 -8.62
C THR A 373 11.13 -2.40 -8.69
N LEU A 374 12.37 -2.09 -8.31
CA LEU A 374 13.44 -3.08 -8.21
C LEU A 374 13.17 -4.00 -7.00
N PRO A 375 13.29 -5.33 -7.14
CA PRO A 375 13.13 -6.24 -6.01
C PRO A 375 14.13 -5.90 -4.90
N ARG A 376 13.68 -6.00 -3.67
CA ARG A 376 14.50 -5.74 -2.49
C ARG A 376 14.79 -7.04 -1.76
N GLU A 377 16.03 -7.17 -1.29
CA GLU A 377 16.38 -8.20 -0.32
C GLU A 377 15.59 -8.01 0.98
N PRO A 378 15.36 -9.09 1.76
CA PRO A 378 14.75 -8.97 3.08
C PRO A 378 15.50 -7.93 3.93
N LEU A 379 14.77 -7.17 4.74
CA LEU A 379 15.37 -6.26 5.71
C LEU A 379 16.24 -7.04 6.70
N GLU A 380 15.71 -8.17 7.13
CA GLU A 380 16.36 -9.14 8.00
C GLU A 380 15.60 -10.47 7.92
N VAL A 381 16.17 -11.52 8.52
CA VAL A 381 15.51 -12.81 8.70
C VAL A 381 15.31 -13.02 10.20
N TRP A 382 14.05 -13.06 10.66
CA TRP A 382 13.73 -13.33 12.06
C TRP A 382 13.77 -14.82 12.31
N THR A 383 14.77 -15.28 13.05
CA THR A 383 14.77 -16.62 13.65
C THR A 383 13.89 -16.64 14.89
N ILE A 384 13.62 -17.84 15.40
CA ILE A 384 12.82 -18.02 16.61
C ILE A 384 13.35 -17.15 17.75
N PRO A 385 12.47 -16.57 18.58
CA PRO A 385 12.88 -15.97 19.83
C PRO A 385 13.55 -16.98 20.77
N ASP A 386 14.88 -17.08 20.69
CA ASP A 386 15.73 -17.82 21.62
C ASP A 386 16.32 -16.91 22.70
N THR A 387 16.09 -15.59 22.59
CA THR A 387 16.48 -14.58 23.57
C THR A 387 15.26 -13.77 24.06
N PRO A 388 15.31 -13.21 25.29
CA PRO A 388 14.30 -12.28 25.78
C PRO A 388 14.09 -11.07 24.84
N GLN A 389 15.14 -10.60 24.17
CA GLN A 389 15.10 -9.47 23.24
C GLN A 389 14.28 -9.78 21.99
N THR A 390 14.44 -10.95 21.40
CA THR A 390 13.65 -11.34 20.22
C THR A 390 12.18 -11.56 20.61
N LEU A 391 11.90 -12.06 21.82
CA LEU A 391 10.53 -12.20 22.32
C LEU A 391 9.90 -10.81 22.54
N GLU A 392 10.66 -9.87 23.08
CA GLU A 392 10.24 -8.47 23.23
C GLU A 392 9.77 -7.88 21.90
N ARG A 393 10.55 -8.09 20.82
CA ARG A 393 10.19 -7.61 19.48
C ARG A 393 8.85 -8.17 19.01
N VAL A 394 8.63 -9.47 19.16
CA VAL A 394 7.34 -10.11 18.82
C VAL A 394 6.20 -9.51 19.63
N LEU A 395 6.35 -9.41 20.96
CA LEU A 395 5.31 -8.84 21.82
C LEU A 395 5.05 -7.37 21.51
N ALA A 396 6.08 -6.59 21.13
CA ALA A 396 5.96 -5.21 20.69
C ALA A 396 5.15 -5.08 19.38
N SER A 397 5.37 -5.98 18.41
CA SER A 397 4.61 -5.99 17.15
C SER A 397 3.10 -6.25 17.36
N PHE A 398 2.71 -6.96 18.41
CA PHE A 398 1.30 -7.10 18.80
C PHE A 398 0.82 -5.94 19.67
N ALA A 399 1.65 -5.46 20.60
CA ALA A 399 1.29 -4.38 21.53
C ALA A 399 0.88 -3.10 20.79
N GLN A 400 1.46 -2.82 19.62
CA GLN A 400 1.12 -1.65 18.80
C GLN A 400 -0.32 -1.62 18.26
N PHE A 401 -1.06 -2.73 18.29
CA PHE A 401 -2.48 -2.72 17.98
C PHE A 401 -3.32 -2.03 19.06
N PHE A 402 -2.81 -1.95 20.28
CA PHE A 402 -3.51 -1.30 21.39
C PHE A 402 -3.02 0.14 21.54
N THR A 403 -3.96 1.07 21.69
CA THR A 403 -3.64 2.46 22.03
C THR A 403 -3.22 2.53 23.50
N ARG A 404 -2.47 3.57 23.90
CA ARG A 404 -2.16 3.79 25.33
C ARG A 404 -3.43 3.89 26.17
N ALA A 405 -4.49 4.50 25.63
CA ALA A 405 -5.75 4.64 26.34
C ALA A 405 -6.44 3.28 26.61
N ASP A 406 -6.34 2.32 25.68
CA ASP A 406 -6.81 0.95 25.90
C ASP A 406 -6.07 0.28 27.04
N LEU A 407 -4.74 0.34 26.99
CA LEU A 407 -3.86 -0.32 27.95
C LEU A 407 -4.01 0.30 29.35
N ASP A 408 -4.10 1.62 29.45
CA ASP A 408 -4.33 2.32 30.71
C ASP A 408 -5.69 1.95 31.32
N ARG A 409 -6.73 1.84 30.49
CA ARG A 409 -8.06 1.44 30.94
C ARG A 409 -8.07 -0.03 31.40
N LEU A 410 -7.47 -0.92 30.62
CA LEU A 410 -7.34 -2.34 30.98
C LEU A 410 -6.55 -2.50 32.28
N ASN A 411 -5.40 -1.82 32.40
CA ASN A 411 -4.57 -1.84 33.59
C ASN A 411 -5.39 -1.43 34.81
N ARG A 412 -6.18 -0.34 34.76
CA ARG A 412 -7.09 0.05 35.86
C ARG A 412 -8.11 -1.02 36.24
N LEU A 413 -8.65 -1.77 35.26
CA LEU A 413 -9.63 -2.83 35.51
C LEU A 413 -9.03 -4.08 36.17
N VAL A 414 -7.75 -4.38 35.90
CA VAL A 414 -7.08 -5.60 36.40
C VAL A 414 -6.05 -5.33 37.51
N HIS A 415 -5.68 -4.08 37.78
CA HIS A 415 -4.55 -3.69 38.64
C HIS A 415 -4.53 -4.35 40.03
N ARG A 416 -5.70 -4.59 40.63
CA ARG A 416 -5.82 -5.16 41.98
C ARG A 416 -5.85 -6.69 42.00
N GLN A 417 -5.90 -7.34 40.84
CA GLN A 417 -6.04 -8.79 40.69
C GLN A 417 -5.31 -9.23 39.41
N PRO A 418 -3.97 -9.34 39.41
CA PRO A 418 -3.20 -9.67 38.21
C PRO A 418 -3.63 -11.01 37.57
N GLU A 419 -3.99 -12.01 38.37
CA GLU A 419 -4.54 -13.30 37.91
C GLU A 419 -5.89 -13.17 37.17
N ARG A 420 -6.60 -12.06 37.37
CA ARG A 420 -7.88 -11.80 36.70
C ARG A 420 -7.74 -11.74 35.19
N LEU A 421 -6.61 -11.21 34.69
CA LEU A 421 -6.37 -11.15 33.24
C LEU A 421 -6.35 -12.56 32.63
N LYS A 422 -5.56 -13.46 33.23
CA LYS A 422 -5.47 -14.86 32.81
C LYS A 422 -6.83 -15.56 32.84
N HIS A 423 -7.60 -15.39 33.92
CA HIS A 423 -8.94 -15.97 34.02
C HIS A 423 -9.88 -15.45 32.92
N VAL A 424 -9.87 -14.15 32.66
CA VAL A 424 -10.70 -13.52 31.62
C VAL A 424 -10.32 -14.00 30.22
N VAL A 425 -9.02 -14.05 29.91
CA VAL A 425 -8.53 -14.54 28.62
C VAL A 425 -8.89 -16.02 28.41
N ASN A 426 -8.79 -16.84 29.46
CA ASN A 426 -9.24 -18.24 29.41
C ASN A 426 -10.75 -18.36 29.19
N ALA A 427 -11.56 -17.50 29.80
CA ALA A 427 -13.01 -17.47 29.56
C ALA A 427 -13.32 -17.07 28.10
N MET A 428 -12.62 -16.08 27.55
CA MET A 428 -12.72 -15.70 26.13
C MET A 428 -12.37 -16.86 25.20
N ALA A 429 -11.35 -17.65 25.54
CA ALA A 429 -11.01 -18.88 24.82
C ALA A 429 -12.18 -19.86 24.83
N GLN A 430 -12.78 -20.15 26.00
CA GLN A 430 -13.94 -21.03 26.10
C GLN A 430 -15.14 -20.53 25.28
N GLU A 431 -15.44 -19.23 25.33
CA GLU A 431 -16.51 -18.62 24.54
C GLU A 431 -16.24 -18.75 23.03
N THR A 432 -14.98 -18.71 22.61
CA THR A 432 -14.58 -18.97 21.22
C THR A 432 -14.79 -20.44 20.85
N LEU A 433 -14.39 -21.38 21.71
CA LEU A 433 -14.56 -22.82 21.49
C LEU A 433 -16.03 -23.21 21.27
N ILE A 434 -16.94 -22.59 22.02
CA ILE A 434 -18.39 -22.84 21.89
C ILE A 434 -19.08 -21.96 20.83
N GLY A 435 -18.31 -21.16 20.07
CA GLY A 435 -18.81 -20.37 18.94
C GLY A 435 -19.61 -19.12 19.30
N ARG A 436 -19.50 -18.59 20.53
CA ARG A 436 -20.18 -17.34 20.94
C ARG A 436 -19.42 -16.08 20.52
N THR A 437 -18.12 -16.21 20.26
CA THR A 437 -17.24 -15.17 19.74
C THR A 437 -16.21 -15.79 18.80
N ASP A 438 -15.59 -14.98 17.97
CA ASP A 438 -14.53 -15.36 17.04
C ASP A 438 -13.15 -14.79 17.43
N VAL A 439 -13.03 -14.24 18.65
CA VAL A 439 -11.84 -13.48 19.09
C VAL A 439 -10.53 -14.25 18.98
N PHE A 440 -10.54 -15.57 19.17
CA PHE A 440 -9.37 -16.45 19.01
C PHE A 440 -9.51 -17.47 17.88
N ALA A 441 -10.54 -17.33 17.04
CA ALA A 441 -10.73 -18.17 15.87
C ALA A 441 -9.63 -17.91 14.82
N ASP A 442 -9.59 -18.75 13.77
CA ASP A 442 -8.75 -18.48 12.59
C ASP A 442 -9.35 -17.32 11.77
N GLN A 443 -9.13 -16.12 12.28
CA GLN A 443 -9.51 -14.83 11.71
C GLN A 443 -8.35 -13.86 11.94
N PRO A 444 -8.24 -12.78 11.15
CA PRO A 444 -7.27 -11.71 11.42
C PRO A 444 -7.38 -11.19 12.86
N PHE A 445 -6.23 -10.83 13.44
CA PHE A 445 -6.18 -10.18 14.73
C PHE A 445 -6.89 -8.83 14.64
N ARG A 446 -7.93 -8.65 15.46
CA ARG A 446 -8.77 -7.45 15.47
C ARG A 446 -8.77 -6.84 16.86
N ARG A 447 -8.11 -5.69 17.01
CA ARG A 447 -8.04 -4.93 18.27
C ARG A 447 -9.43 -4.77 18.89
N VAL A 448 -10.41 -4.38 18.07
CA VAL A 448 -11.79 -4.09 18.51
C VAL A 448 -12.47 -5.33 19.07
N THR A 449 -12.32 -6.49 18.41
CA THR A 449 -12.89 -7.77 18.87
C THR A 449 -12.30 -8.18 20.21
N VAL A 450 -10.98 -8.08 20.37
CA VAL A 450 -10.28 -8.40 21.62
C VAL A 450 -10.74 -7.50 22.77
N LEU A 451 -10.75 -6.18 22.56
CA LEU A 451 -11.14 -5.22 23.60
C LEU A 451 -12.61 -5.35 23.99
N THR A 452 -13.50 -5.64 23.04
CA THR A 452 -14.93 -5.85 23.30
C THR A 452 -15.15 -7.10 24.14
N ALA A 453 -14.48 -8.20 23.81
CA ALA A 453 -14.56 -9.43 24.58
C ALA A 453 -13.96 -9.27 26.00
N LEU A 454 -12.84 -8.55 26.13
CA LEU A 454 -12.25 -8.20 27.44
C LEU A 454 -13.24 -7.38 28.29
N ASP A 455 -13.88 -6.36 27.72
CA ASP A 455 -14.85 -5.53 28.43
C ASP A 455 -16.03 -6.35 28.95
N GLN A 456 -16.59 -7.22 28.09
CA GLN A 456 -17.69 -8.08 28.45
C GLN A 456 -17.34 -9.01 29.61
N GLN A 457 -16.17 -9.67 29.55
CA GLN A 457 -15.73 -10.61 30.59
C GLN A 457 -15.31 -9.92 31.89
N LEU A 458 -14.82 -8.68 31.80
CA LEU A 458 -14.49 -7.86 32.97
C LEU A 458 -15.73 -7.22 33.63
N GLY A 459 -16.91 -7.32 32.99
CA GLY A 459 -18.12 -6.63 33.42
C GLY A 459 -17.99 -5.10 33.32
N ALA A 460 -17.13 -4.63 32.41
CA ALA A 460 -16.89 -3.21 32.20
C ALA A 460 -17.95 -2.60 31.28
N PRO A 461 -18.25 -1.29 31.40
CA PRO A 461 -19.15 -0.62 30.47
C PRO A 461 -18.68 -0.76 29.03
N ALA A 462 -19.60 -1.11 28.14
CA ALA A 462 -19.34 -1.21 26.72
C ALA A 462 -18.86 0.14 26.17
N VAL A 463 -17.78 0.10 25.38
CA VAL A 463 -17.27 1.26 24.66
C VAL A 463 -17.55 1.02 23.18
N ALA A 464 -18.30 1.94 22.55
CA ALA A 464 -18.49 1.91 21.11
C ALA A 464 -17.13 2.13 20.44
N ARG A 465 -16.68 1.17 19.64
CA ARG A 465 -15.38 1.19 18.96
C ARG A 465 -15.57 1.05 17.46
N CYS A 466 -14.97 1.97 16.72
CA CYS A 466 -14.69 1.79 15.30
C CYS A 466 -13.49 0.81 15.16
N CYS A 467 -13.33 0.05 14.09
CA CYS A 467 -13.93 0.16 12.76
C CYS A 467 -14.17 -1.23 12.14
N LEU A 468 -15.14 -1.96 12.67
CA LEU A 468 -15.55 -3.26 12.13
C LEU A 468 -16.95 -3.24 11.50
N ASP A 469 -17.80 -2.28 11.87
CA ASP A 469 -19.16 -2.16 11.34
C ASP A 469 -19.20 -1.24 10.11
N ASP A 470 -19.11 -1.85 8.93
CA ASP A 470 -19.22 -1.19 7.63
C ASP A 470 -20.66 -1.19 7.06
N HIS A 471 -21.67 -1.58 7.86
CA HIS A 471 -23.04 -1.67 7.39
C HIS A 471 -23.56 -0.33 6.83
N GLY A 472 -24.13 -0.38 5.64
CA GLY A 472 -24.73 0.77 4.96
C GLY A 472 -23.72 1.71 4.28
N MET A 473 -22.41 1.49 4.44
CA MET A 473 -21.40 2.28 3.71
C MET A 473 -21.48 2.05 2.20
N PRO A 474 -21.05 3.01 1.36
CA PRO A 474 -20.93 2.78 -0.07
C PRO A 474 -20.12 1.50 -0.39
N PRO A 475 -20.53 0.70 -1.39
CA PRO A 475 -19.83 -0.54 -1.74
C PRO A 475 -18.38 -0.26 -2.17
N PRO A 476 -17.43 -1.19 -1.98
CA PRO A 476 -16.06 -0.98 -2.42
C PRO A 476 -16.06 -1.13 -3.94
N VAL A 477 -15.53 -0.12 -4.63
CA VAL A 477 -15.47 -0.12 -6.08
C VAL A 477 -14.04 -0.45 -6.50
N ASP A 478 -13.88 -1.49 -7.30
CA ASP A 478 -12.60 -1.84 -7.92
C ASP A 478 -12.29 -0.85 -9.05
N ASP A 479 -11.10 -0.26 -9.02
CA ASP A 479 -10.63 0.71 -10.02
C ASP A 479 -10.56 0.12 -11.44
N GLU A 480 -10.15 -1.15 -11.56
CA GLU A 480 -10.07 -1.84 -12.86
C GLU A 480 -11.47 -2.10 -13.44
N VAL A 481 -12.40 -2.55 -12.60
CA VAL A 481 -13.78 -2.83 -13.02
C VAL A 481 -14.53 -1.53 -13.29
N ALA A 482 -14.29 -0.47 -12.52
CA ALA A 482 -14.87 0.84 -12.78
C ALA A 482 -14.41 1.43 -14.11
N SER A 483 -13.13 1.23 -14.45
CA SER A 483 -12.55 1.61 -15.74
C SER A 483 -13.04 0.75 -16.92
N HIS A 484 -13.72 -0.37 -16.63
CA HIS A 484 -14.24 -1.32 -17.62
C HIS A 484 -15.60 -1.91 -17.21
N PRO A 485 -16.73 -1.27 -17.54
CA PRO A 485 -18.05 -1.86 -17.32
C PRO A 485 -18.23 -3.12 -18.19
N SER A 486 -18.00 -4.29 -17.58
CA SER A 486 -18.12 -5.67 -18.07
C SER A 486 -17.06 -6.17 -19.07
N PRO A 487 -16.52 -7.40 -18.87
CA PRO A 487 -15.83 -8.12 -19.93
C PRO A 487 -16.88 -8.60 -20.95
N GLY A 488 -17.19 -7.75 -21.93
CA GLY A 488 -17.83 -8.22 -23.15
C GLY A 488 -16.85 -9.08 -23.95
N ALA A 489 -17.37 -9.96 -24.81
CA ALA A 489 -16.61 -10.80 -25.75
C ALA A 489 -15.53 -10.05 -26.57
N ALA A 490 -15.57 -8.71 -26.61
CA ALA A 490 -14.55 -7.85 -27.21
C ALA A 490 -13.22 -7.76 -26.44
N HIS A 491 -13.22 -7.87 -25.10
CA HIS A 491 -11.97 -7.82 -24.30
C HIS A 491 -11.19 -9.14 -24.40
N GLU A 492 -11.89 -10.27 -24.37
CA GLU A 492 -11.31 -11.58 -24.71
C GLU A 492 -10.88 -11.65 -26.18
N ALA A 493 -11.64 -11.05 -27.12
CA ALA A 493 -11.21 -10.96 -28.52
C ALA A 493 -9.97 -10.05 -28.71
N SER A 494 -9.78 -9.02 -27.89
CA SER A 494 -8.56 -8.17 -27.90
C SER A 494 -7.34 -8.91 -27.35
N LEU A 495 -7.51 -9.79 -26.36
CA LEU A 495 -6.47 -10.71 -25.88
C LEU A 495 -6.10 -11.79 -26.91
N ILE A 496 -6.99 -12.02 -27.89
CA ILE A 496 -6.80 -12.94 -29.04
C ILE A 496 -6.34 -12.18 -30.31
N GLY A 497 -6.27 -10.83 -30.28
CA GLY A 497 -5.99 -9.95 -31.43
C GLY A 497 -4.62 -9.23 -31.43
N ASP A 498 -4.52 -8.15 -32.22
CA ASP A 498 -3.33 -7.29 -32.34
C ASP A 498 -2.81 -6.82 -30.97
N HIS A 499 -1.49 -6.68 -30.81
CA HIS A 499 -0.83 -6.24 -29.56
C HIS A 499 -0.99 -7.16 -28.34
N LYS A 500 -1.30 -8.45 -28.53
CA LYS A 500 -1.43 -9.46 -27.46
C LYS A 500 -0.34 -9.38 -26.38
N THR A 501 0.92 -9.26 -26.78
CA THR A 501 2.05 -9.22 -25.83
C THR A 501 2.01 -7.96 -24.97
N PHE A 502 1.56 -6.81 -25.50
CA PHE A 502 1.34 -5.61 -24.69
C PHE A 502 0.22 -5.82 -23.67
N HIS A 503 -0.90 -6.42 -24.07
CA HIS A 503 -1.97 -6.72 -23.11
C HIS A 503 -1.49 -7.65 -21.99
N GLN A 504 -0.71 -8.67 -22.33
CA GLN A 504 -0.19 -9.64 -21.36
C GLN A 504 0.75 -9.03 -20.31
N TYR A 505 1.66 -8.14 -20.70
CA TYR A 505 2.73 -7.65 -19.81
C TYR A 505 2.63 -6.17 -19.42
N CYS A 506 1.73 -5.42 -20.04
CA CYS A 506 1.51 -4.00 -19.76
C CYS A 506 0.07 -3.72 -19.34
N GLY A 507 -0.87 -4.65 -19.58
CA GLY A 507 -2.30 -4.43 -19.42
C GLY A 507 -2.71 -4.05 -18.00
N ALA A 508 -2.18 -4.76 -17.00
CA ALA A 508 -2.48 -4.54 -15.58
C ALA A 508 -2.26 -3.08 -15.13
N CYS A 509 -1.36 -2.34 -15.78
CA CYS A 509 -1.06 -0.96 -15.42
C CYS A 509 -1.62 0.05 -16.41
N HIS A 510 -1.71 -0.30 -17.70
CA HIS A 510 -1.93 0.64 -18.80
C HIS A 510 -3.34 0.56 -19.43
N HIS A 511 -4.26 -0.23 -18.86
CA HIS A 511 -5.66 -0.36 -19.29
C HIS A 511 -6.61 0.66 -18.64
N GLY A 512 -6.30 1.15 -17.45
CA GLY A 512 -7.18 2.01 -16.66
C GLY A 512 -7.50 3.36 -17.32
N GLU A 513 -8.52 4.04 -16.83
CA GLU A 513 -8.93 5.37 -17.34
C GLU A 513 -7.95 6.48 -16.93
N ASP A 514 -7.16 6.26 -15.87
CA ASP A 514 -6.26 7.27 -15.33
C ASP A 514 -5.05 7.52 -16.27
N SER A 515 -4.61 8.78 -16.34
CA SER A 515 -3.47 9.17 -17.21
C SER A 515 -2.09 8.78 -16.65
N PHE A 516 -2.03 8.27 -15.41
CA PHE A 516 -0.80 7.88 -14.73
C PHE A 516 -0.96 6.51 -14.06
N PRO A 517 -0.22 5.48 -14.51
CA PRO A 517 0.71 5.49 -15.64
C PRO A 517 -0.03 5.71 -17.00
N PRO A 518 0.68 6.10 -18.08
CA PRO A 518 0.00 6.46 -19.34
C PRO A 518 -0.86 5.31 -19.88
N ASN A 519 -2.16 5.51 -20.01
CA ASN A 519 -3.12 4.46 -20.38
C ASN A 519 -3.17 4.14 -21.89
N PHE A 520 -2.02 3.84 -22.49
CA PHE A 520 -1.93 3.61 -23.94
C PHE A 520 -2.61 2.32 -24.44
N LEU A 521 -3.16 1.50 -23.55
CA LEU A 521 -3.97 0.32 -23.88
C LEU A 521 -5.46 0.51 -23.53
N HIS A 522 -5.87 1.71 -23.13
CA HIS A 522 -7.26 2.06 -22.89
C HIS A 522 -7.95 2.52 -24.19
N GLY A 523 -9.25 2.20 -24.32
CA GLY A 523 -10.11 2.60 -25.44
C GLY A 523 -10.37 1.51 -26.49
N SER A 524 -10.91 1.91 -27.63
CA SER A 524 -11.15 1.05 -28.79
C SER A 524 -9.84 0.59 -29.45
N PRO A 525 -9.85 -0.48 -30.26
CA PRO A 525 -8.63 -0.95 -30.94
C PRO A 525 -7.91 0.12 -31.78
N ALA A 526 -8.66 1.05 -32.39
CA ALA A 526 -8.09 2.17 -33.15
C ALA A 526 -7.38 3.19 -32.23
N GLU A 527 -7.98 3.48 -31.07
CA GLU A 527 -7.40 4.36 -30.05
C GLU A 527 -6.15 3.73 -29.44
N ILE A 528 -6.19 2.44 -29.09
CA ILE A 528 -5.02 1.69 -28.60
C ILE A 528 -3.87 1.77 -29.60
N LYS A 529 -4.14 1.52 -30.90
CA LYS A 529 -3.13 1.61 -31.96
C LYS A 529 -2.54 3.02 -32.08
N ALA A 530 -3.39 4.05 -31.98
CA ALA A 530 -2.95 5.45 -32.02
C ALA A 530 -2.09 5.81 -30.80
N ASN A 531 -2.53 5.42 -29.60
CA ASN A 531 -1.83 5.65 -28.34
C ASN A 531 -0.49 4.92 -28.29
N LEU A 532 -0.43 3.66 -28.70
CA LEU A 532 0.82 2.91 -28.84
C LEU A 532 1.77 3.58 -29.84
N THR A 533 1.25 4.10 -30.95
CA THR A 533 2.08 4.84 -31.92
C THR A 533 2.60 6.15 -31.35
N GLN A 534 1.76 6.91 -30.63
CA GLN A 534 2.17 8.14 -29.96
C GLN A 534 3.25 7.89 -28.90
N CYS A 535 3.06 6.88 -28.05
CA CYS A 535 3.92 6.52 -26.92
C CYS A 535 5.15 5.68 -27.32
N ALA A 536 5.26 5.28 -28.59
CA ALA A 536 6.26 4.31 -29.05
C ALA A 536 7.71 4.67 -28.68
N ASP A 537 8.07 5.96 -28.77
CA ASP A 537 9.42 6.44 -28.41
C ASP A 537 9.76 6.12 -26.94
N ARG A 538 8.84 6.43 -26.02
CA ARG A 538 9.00 6.20 -24.58
C ARG A 538 8.96 4.71 -24.24
N ILE A 539 8.03 3.96 -24.86
CA ILE A 539 7.95 2.50 -24.71
C ILE A 539 9.27 1.85 -25.11
N PHE A 540 9.80 2.19 -26.29
CA PHE A 540 11.06 1.64 -26.78
C PHE A 540 12.20 1.86 -25.78
N VAL A 541 12.38 3.08 -25.29
CA VAL A 541 13.45 3.38 -24.32
C VAL A 541 13.30 2.51 -23.06
N ARG A 542 12.09 2.42 -22.47
CA ARG A 542 11.85 1.61 -21.26
C ARG A 542 12.03 0.10 -21.50
N LEU A 543 11.71 -0.42 -22.69
CA LEU A 543 11.98 -1.82 -23.05
C LEU A 543 13.47 -2.12 -23.23
N ARG A 544 14.27 -1.14 -23.69
CA ARG A 544 15.72 -1.28 -23.86
C ARG A 544 16.50 -1.18 -22.54
N MET A 545 15.91 -0.60 -21.49
CA MET A 545 16.55 -0.53 -20.17
C MET A 545 16.85 -1.91 -19.55
N TRP A 546 16.22 -2.99 -20.03
CA TRP A 546 16.59 -4.37 -19.67
C TRP A 546 18.02 -4.77 -20.10
N ASP A 547 18.56 -4.11 -21.12
CA ASP A 547 19.90 -4.38 -21.66
C ASP A 547 20.98 -3.51 -20.98
N ILE A 548 20.59 -2.49 -20.21
CA ILE A 548 21.48 -1.46 -19.66
C ILE A 548 21.54 -1.63 -18.14
N ALA A 549 22.74 -1.67 -17.58
CA ALA A 549 22.96 -1.85 -16.15
C ALA A 549 23.68 -0.65 -15.51
N GLY A 550 23.56 -0.54 -14.19
CA GLY A 550 24.31 0.43 -13.41
C GLY A 550 23.93 1.89 -13.69
N PRO A 551 24.87 2.85 -13.53
CA PRO A 551 24.59 4.28 -13.66
C PRO A 551 24.12 4.75 -15.05
N GLU A 552 24.37 3.94 -16.08
CA GLU A 552 23.95 4.18 -17.46
C GLU A 552 22.46 3.89 -17.69
N GLN A 553 21.82 3.13 -16.78
CA GLN A 553 20.39 2.87 -16.83
C GLN A 553 19.61 4.13 -16.38
N LEU A 554 19.33 5.00 -17.36
CA LEU A 554 18.73 6.31 -17.13
C LEU A 554 17.25 6.25 -16.73
N GLU A 555 16.57 5.12 -16.90
CA GLU A 555 15.17 4.90 -16.52
C GLU A 555 14.99 3.45 -16.06
N ALA A 556 13.96 3.14 -15.26
CA ALA A 556 13.67 1.73 -14.97
C ALA A 556 13.29 0.93 -16.25
N PRO A 557 13.60 -0.38 -16.26
CA PRO A 557 13.07 -1.28 -17.25
C PRO A 557 11.54 -1.43 -17.14
N MET A 558 10.90 -1.62 -18.29
CA MET A 558 9.50 -2.05 -18.38
C MET A 558 9.41 -3.36 -19.18
N PRO A 559 8.49 -4.28 -18.84
CA PRO A 559 7.63 -4.27 -17.64
C PRO A 559 8.45 -4.24 -16.33
N PRO A 560 7.90 -3.75 -15.21
CA PRO A 560 8.64 -3.70 -13.95
C PRO A 560 9.06 -5.09 -13.49
N ALA A 561 10.22 -5.21 -12.85
CA ALA A 561 10.75 -6.49 -12.38
C ALA A 561 9.76 -7.23 -11.46
N MET A 562 9.16 -6.54 -10.47
CA MET A 562 8.16 -7.14 -9.60
C MET A 562 6.90 -7.64 -10.33
N HIS A 563 6.51 -6.96 -11.41
CA HIS A 563 5.39 -7.40 -12.25
C HIS A 563 5.75 -8.70 -12.99
N LEU A 564 6.97 -8.82 -13.52
CA LEU A 564 7.42 -10.07 -14.14
C LEU A 564 7.43 -11.25 -13.14
N LEU A 565 7.88 -11.00 -11.90
CA LEU A 565 7.88 -12.00 -10.85
C LEU A 565 6.45 -12.44 -10.48
N HIS A 566 5.49 -11.52 -10.44
CA HIS A 566 4.07 -11.85 -10.29
C HIS A 566 3.57 -12.80 -11.41
N HIS A 567 4.03 -12.57 -12.65
CA HIS A 567 3.76 -13.46 -13.78
C HIS A 567 4.62 -14.74 -13.79
N ARG A 568 5.38 -15.01 -12.72
CA ARG A 568 6.32 -16.14 -12.59
C ARG A 568 7.37 -16.20 -13.70
N VAL A 569 7.78 -15.04 -14.21
CA VAL A 569 8.84 -14.91 -15.21
C VAL A 569 10.13 -14.51 -14.51
N SER A 570 11.18 -15.33 -14.67
CA SER A 570 12.51 -15.01 -14.15
C SER A 570 13.10 -13.77 -14.83
N LEU A 571 13.70 -12.88 -14.04
CA LEU A 571 14.31 -11.65 -14.54
C LEU A 571 15.50 -11.93 -15.47
N ASP A 572 16.27 -12.99 -15.19
CA ASP A 572 17.39 -13.38 -16.04
C ASP A 572 16.91 -13.96 -17.37
N GLN A 573 15.83 -14.74 -17.34
CA GLN A 573 15.21 -15.30 -18.55
C GLN A 573 14.52 -14.24 -19.39
N TRP A 574 13.98 -13.18 -18.76
CA TRP A 574 13.24 -12.14 -19.45
C TRP A 574 14.05 -11.43 -20.55
N LYS A 575 15.36 -11.20 -20.32
CA LYS A 575 16.24 -10.52 -21.27
C LYS A 575 16.34 -11.23 -22.63
N SER A 576 16.24 -12.55 -22.65
CA SER A 576 16.25 -13.38 -23.86
C SER A 576 14.85 -13.90 -24.25
N HIS A 577 13.80 -13.48 -23.53
CA HIS A 577 12.45 -13.99 -23.73
C HIS A 577 11.88 -13.53 -25.08
N PRO A 578 11.23 -14.43 -25.85
CA PRO A 578 10.67 -14.09 -27.16
C PRO A 578 9.65 -12.95 -27.09
N ASP A 579 8.87 -12.87 -26.01
CA ASP A 579 7.88 -11.81 -25.81
C ASP A 579 8.52 -10.41 -25.67
N LEU A 580 9.68 -10.30 -25.01
CA LEU A 580 10.40 -9.02 -24.95
C LEU A 580 10.84 -8.57 -26.35
N GLN A 581 11.30 -9.52 -27.18
CA GLN A 581 11.66 -9.23 -28.57
C GLN A 581 10.44 -8.83 -29.41
N MET A 582 9.28 -9.44 -29.16
CA MET A 582 8.03 -9.06 -29.81
C MET A 582 7.61 -7.63 -29.45
N LEU A 583 7.61 -7.28 -28.15
CA LEU A 583 7.31 -5.92 -27.68
C LEU A 583 8.23 -4.87 -28.34
N ARG A 584 9.53 -5.17 -28.40
CA ARG A 584 10.53 -4.30 -29.05
C ARG A 584 10.26 -4.15 -30.54
N LYS A 585 9.97 -5.24 -31.25
CA LYS A 585 9.66 -5.22 -32.68
C LYS A 585 8.42 -4.37 -32.98
N GLU A 586 7.36 -4.51 -32.19
CA GLU A 586 6.15 -3.72 -32.35
C GLU A 586 6.39 -2.23 -32.06
N ALA A 587 7.15 -1.89 -31.01
CA ALA A 587 7.53 -0.52 -30.70
C ALA A 587 8.37 0.11 -31.83
N VAL A 588 9.34 -0.61 -32.38
CA VAL A 588 10.15 -0.15 -33.53
C VAL A 588 9.27 0.09 -34.75
N ALA A 589 8.36 -0.82 -35.07
CA ALA A 589 7.43 -0.65 -36.19
C ALA A 589 6.53 0.58 -35.99
N ALA A 590 6.11 0.86 -34.76
CA ALA A 590 5.34 2.05 -34.42
C ALA A 590 6.15 3.34 -34.57
N ILE A 591 7.41 3.36 -34.12
CA ILE A 591 8.35 4.48 -34.32
C ILE A 591 8.56 4.76 -35.79
N GLN A 592 8.82 3.73 -36.62
CA GLN A 592 9.06 3.89 -38.05
C GLN A 592 7.83 4.42 -38.80
N ARG A 593 6.62 4.07 -38.37
CA ARG A 593 5.39 4.68 -38.89
C ARG A 593 5.28 6.16 -38.53
N LYS A 594 5.66 6.52 -37.30
CA LYS A 594 5.58 7.90 -36.77
C LYS A 594 6.67 8.84 -37.33
N ARG A 595 7.92 8.36 -37.41
CA ARG A 595 9.12 9.16 -37.72
C ARG A 595 9.71 8.89 -39.10
N GLY A 596 9.18 7.91 -39.83
CA GLY A 596 9.68 7.47 -41.14
C GLY A 596 10.59 6.24 -41.06
N ALA A 597 10.60 5.43 -42.12
CA ALA A 597 11.31 4.14 -42.17
C ALA A 597 12.84 4.24 -42.04
N THR A 598 13.41 5.43 -42.29
CA THR A 598 14.86 5.69 -42.19
C THR A 598 15.31 6.14 -40.81
N PHE A 599 14.40 6.44 -39.88
CA PHE A 599 14.75 6.82 -38.53
C PHE A 599 15.32 5.62 -37.77
N ALA A 600 16.49 5.80 -37.13
CA ALA A 600 17.12 4.78 -36.30
C ALA A 600 16.60 4.89 -34.84
N PRO A 601 15.78 3.94 -34.34
CA PRO A 601 15.23 4.01 -32.98
C PRO A 601 16.28 4.12 -31.88
N GLU A 602 17.48 3.58 -32.10
CA GLU A 602 18.62 3.63 -31.19
C GLU A 602 19.05 5.06 -30.83
N ASP A 603 18.79 6.04 -31.70
CA ASP A 603 19.08 7.45 -31.42
C ASP A 603 18.25 7.99 -30.25
N LEU A 604 17.10 7.38 -29.94
CA LEU A 604 16.29 7.72 -28.78
C LEU A 604 16.99 7.41 -27.44
N LEU A 605 17.91 6.43 -27.41
CA LEU A 605 18.66 6.08 -26.20
C LEU A 605 19.71 7.12 -25.82
N ARG A 606 20.06 8.02 -26.76
CA ARG A 606 20.98 9.14 -26.51
C ARG A 606 20.27 10.41 -26.04
N GLN A 607 18.94 10.47 -26.18
CA GLN A 607 18.11 11.60 -25.76
C GLN A 607 17.74 11.46 -24.29
N ASP A 608 17.47 12.58 -23.62
CA ASP A 608 16.88 12.52 -22.29
C ASP A 608 15.44 12.03 -22.38
N TYR A 609 15.09 11.04 -21.57
CA TYR A 609 13.77 10.40 -21.61
C TYR A 609 12.64 11.41 -21.38
N ASP A 610 12.86 12.38 -20.50
CA ASP A 610 11.86 13.39 -20.14
C ASP A 610 11.62 14.39 -21.29
N THR A 611 12.54 14.51 -22.25
CA THR A 611 12.37 15.34 -23.47
C THR A 611 11.61 14.62 -24.59
N LEU A 612 11.39 13.30 -24.46
CA LEU A 612 10.62 12.55 -25.45
C LEU A 612 9.14 12.95 -25.39
N PRO A 613 8.42 12.95 -26.53
CA PRO A 613 7.00 13.28 -26.58
C PRO A 613 6.18 12.49 -25.55
N ALA A 614 5.23 13.15 -24.89
CA ALA A 614 4.31 12.52 -23.97
C ALA A 614 3.48 11.41 -24.66
N CYS A 615 3.20 10.35 -23.91
CA CYS A 615 2.45 9.19 -24.41
C CYS A 615 0.99 9.49 -24.71
N LEU A 616 0.39 10.39 -23.93
CA LEU A 616 -0.98 10.84 -24.12
C LEU A 616 -0.94 12.29 -24.56
N THR A 617 -1.83 12.65 -25.49
CA THR A 617 -2.04 14.05 -25.86
C THR A 617 -2.66 14.77 -24.66
N PRO A 618 -2.24 16.00 -24.31
CA PRO A 618 -2.86 16.73 -23.20
C PRO A 618 -4.37 16.85 -23.41
N SER A 619 -5.17 16.36 -22.45
CA SER A 619 -6.61 16.55 -22.46
C SER A 619 -6.92 18.05 -22.41
N ARG A 620 -7.73 18.52 -23.37
CA ARG A 620 -8.05 19.93 -23.61
C ARG A 620 -8.76 20.61 -22.42
N GLU A 621 -9.30 19.84 -21.47
CA GLU A 621 -10.07 20.32 -20.31
C GLU A 621 -9.21 20.82 -19.13
N LEU A 622 -7.95 20.38 -18.99
CA LEU A 622 -7.10 20.79 -17.85
C LEU A 622 -6.38 22.13 -18.06
N THR A 623 -6.47 22.70 -19.26
CA THR A 623 -5.81 23.99 -19.60
C THR A 623 -6.66 25.19 -19.22
N GLU A 624 -7.99 25.09 -19.20
CA GLU A 624 -8.87 26.21 -18.87
C GLU A 624 -8.98 26.46 -17.35
N ALA A 625 -8.90 25.42 -16.52
CA ALA A 625 -8.93 25.58 -15.06
C ALA A 625 -7.66 26.24 -14.48
N ALA A 626 -6.52 26.13 -15.17
CA ALA A 626 -5.27 26.78 -14.74
C ALA A 626 -5.22 28.29 -15.05
N GLY A 627 -6.10 28.79 -15.94
CA GLY A 627 -6.12 30.20 -16.35
C GLY A 627 -7.03 31.11 -15.52
N ALA A 628 -7.90 30.56 -14.66
CA ALA A 628 -8.97 31.32 -14.01
C ALA A 628 -8.62 31.87 -12.60
N HIS A 629 -7.43 31.61 -12.06
CA HIS A 629 -7.01 32.10 -10.73
C HIS A 629 -5.86 33.12 -10.75
N HIS A 630 -5.62 33.77 -11.88
CA HIS A 630 -4.89 35.04 -11.91
C HIS A 630 -5.87 36.21 -11.84
N GLY A 631 -6.37 36.47 -10.63
CA GLY A 631 -7.17 37.63 -10.25
C GLY A 631 -7.00 37.91 -8.77
#